data_AF-A0A6L2Q595-F1
#
_entry.id   AF-A0A6L2Q595-F1
#
_cell.length_a   1.000
_cell.length_b   1.000
_cell.length_c   1.000
_cell.angle_alpha   90.00
_cell.angle_beta   90.00
_cell.angle_gamma   90.00
#
_symmetry.space_group_name_H-M   'P 1'
#
loop_
_entity.id
_entity.type
_entity.pdbx_description
1 polymer ?
#
loop_
_entity_poly.entity_id
_entity_poly.type
_entity_poly.pdbx_seq_one_letter_code
_entity_poly.pdbx_strand_id
1 'polypeptide(L)'
;MRPVPHSEHLPVHPPTHLTAEHESEHEAHTEVQNDEKDDPTFKASTSSCEHHLLTQGDLNDLVQDLKLSKNQAELLGSMLKGWNLLQNDTKMCFFRNRQDVFQDLYSEENDLVYCNNICTVMDVLGHEHKTTDWRLFIDSSKTSLKVVLLHNGNKFPSVPLAYATNMKETYENTKILLEKIQYDKYCWTICCDLKVTALLMADWQDNPMIGW
;
A
#
# COMPACT_ATOMS: atom_id res chain seq x y z
N MET A 1 28.29 22.94 -12.62
CA MET A 1 29.70 22.58 -12.86
C MET A 1 29.73 21.23 -13.56
N ARG A 2 30.40 21.09 -14.70
CA ARG A 2 30.62 19.77 -15.36
C ARG A 2 32.07 19.33 -15.12
N PRO A 3 32.34 18.02 -14.94
CA PRO A 3 33.70 17.51 -14.81
C PRO A 3 34.48 17.71 -16.13
N VAL A 4 35.76 18.04 -16.01
CA VAL A 4 36.66 18.23 -17.15
C VAL A 4 37.31 16.89 -17.51
N PRO A 5 37.28 16.47 -18.79
CA PRO A 5 37.94 15.24 -19.26
C PRO A 5 39.47 15.33 -19.19
N HIS A 6 40.13 14.23 -18.85
CA HIS A 6 41.59 14.15 -18.79
C HIS A 6 42.24 14.23 -20.20
N SER A 7 43.41 14.86 -20.29
CA SER A 7 44.23 15.02 -21.51
C SER A 7 45.72 14.90 -21.19
N GLU A 8 46.59 14.85 -22.19
CA GLU A 8 48.05 14.73 -22.02
C GLU A 8 48.68 15.86 -21.17
N HIS A 9 47.99 17.00 -21.01
CA HIS A 9 48.41 18.10 -20.14
C HIS A 9 47.92 17.98 -18.68
N LEU A 10 47.12 16.94 -18.36
CA LEU A 10 46.57 16.64 -17.03
C LEU A 10 46.76 15.14 -16.70
N PRO A 11 48.01 14.66 -16.53
CA PRO A 11 48.27 13.27 -16.20
C PRO A 11 47.82 12.95 -14.77
N VAL A 12 47.25 11.76 -14.59
CA VAL A 12 46.92 11.21 -13.27
C VAL A 12 48.21 10.74 -12.61
N HIS A 13 48.54 11.27 -11.43
CA HIS A 13 49.68 10.79 -10.66
C HIS A 13 49.39 9.38 -10.11
N PRO A 14 50.29 8.40 -10.31
CA PRO A 14 50.13 7.08 -9.69
C PRO A 14 50.27 7.20 -8.16
N PRO A 15 49.50 6.43 -7.37
CA PRO A 15 49.62 6.40 -5.92
C PRO A 15 51.05 6.03 -5.49
N THR A 16 51.64 6.84 -4.62
CA THR A 16 53.02 6.65 -4.16
C THR A 16 53.06 5.64 -3.01
N HIS A 17 53.75 4.52 -3.27
CA HIS A 17 54.26 3.50 -2.34
C HIS A 17 53.28 2.52 -1.66
N LEU A 18 53.15 1.34 -2.29
CA LEU A 18 53.10 0.06 -1.59
C LEU A 18 54.56 -0.42 -1.39
N THR A 19 54.98 -0.63 -0.15
CA THR A 19 56.13 -1.49 0.19
C THR A 19 55.77 -2.30 1.42
N ALA A 20 55.69 -3.62 1.24
CA ALA A 20 55.58 -4.61 2.29
C ALA A 20 56.98 -5.20 2.54
N GLU A 21 57.56 -4.92 3.70
CA GLU A 21 58.74 -5.66 4.19
C GLU A 21 58.56 -5.90 5.70
N HIS A 22 58.73 -7.17 6.06
CA HIS A 22 58.68 -7.75 7.40
C HIS A 22 60.13 -7.82 7.88
N GLU A 23 60.49 -7.20 9.00
CA GLU A 23 61.68 -7.58 9.77
C GLU A 23 61.57 -7.09 11.22
N SER A 24 61.90 -7.98 12.15
CA SER A 24 61.74 -7.83 13.59
C SER A 24 63.07 -7.46 14.23
N GLU A 25 63.11 -6.42 15.07
CA GLU A 25 64.12 -6.29 16.13
C GLU A 25 63.49 -5.66 17.39
N HIS A 26 63.63 -6.37 18.50
CA HIS A 26 63.30 -5.90 19.84
C HIS A 26 64.40 -4.96 20.35
N GLU A 27 64.06 -3.84 21.01
CA GLU A 27 64.61 -3.46 22.33
C GLU A 27 64.01 -2.17 22.95
N ALA A 28 63.72 -2.30 24.26
CA ALA A 28 63.75 -1.34 25.37
C ALA A 28 62.95 -0.01 25.37
N HIS A 29 61.82 -0.07 26.09
CA HIS A 29 61.29 0.86 27.10
C HIS A 29 61.62 2.37 27.04
N THR A 30 60.56 3.19 26.95
CA THR A 30 60.29 4.27 27.94
C THR A 30 58.78 4.53 27.98
N GLU A 31 58.22 4.50 29.19
CA GLU A 31 56.81 4.69 29.49
C GLU A 31 56.37 6.15 29.27
N VAL A 32 55.28 6.34 28.51
CA VAL A 32 54.41 7.52 28.64
C VAL A 32 52.97 7.01 28.65
N GLN A 33 52.30 7.20 29.78
CA GLN A 33 50.90 6.89 29.99
C GLN A 33 50.04 7.76 29.07
N ASN A 34 49.30 7.14 28.15
CA ASN A 34 48.13 7.73 27.53
C ASN A 34 46.94 6.80 27.81
N ASP A 35 45.99 7.29 28.59
CA ASP A 35 44.65 6.71 28.75
C ASP A 35 43.90 6.87 27.42
N GLU A 36 43.99 5.87 26.55
CA GLU A 36 43.06 5.69 25.43
C GLU A 36 42.27 4.40 25.67
N LYS A 37 40.95 4.56 25.85
CA LYS A 37 40.01 3.44 25.89
C LYS A 37 40.04 2.75 24.53
N ASP A 38 40.67 1.58 24.47
CA ASP A 38 40.59 0.67 23.33
C ASP A 38 39.11 0.34 23.03
N ASP A 39 38.62 0.84 21.90
CA ASP A 39 37.37 0.38 21.30
C ASP A 39 37.61 -1.05 20.78
N PRO A 40 36.85 -2.07 21.23
CA PRO A 40 37.08 -3.45 20.81
C PRO A 40 36.90 -3.56 19.30
N THR A 41 38.02 -3.73 18.59
CA THR A 41 38.04 -3.96 17.14
C THR A 41 37.13 -5.14 16.81
N PHE A 42 36.12 -4.89 15.97
CA PHE A 42 35.15 -5.89 15.54
C PHE A 42 35.85 -7.08 14.88
N LYS A 43 35.84 -8.23 15.56
CA LYS A 43 36.32 -9.49 14.99
C LYS A 43 35.23 -10.08 14.11
N ALA A 44 35.36 -9.93 12.80
CA ALA A 44 34.53 -10.66 11.85
C ALA A 44 34.74 -12.16 12.08
N SER A 45 33.69 -12.84 12.54
CA SER A 45 33.69 -14.30 12.68
C SER A 45 33.75 -14.90 11.28
N THR A 46 34.83 -15.61 10.96
CA THR A 46 34.97 -16.39 9.73
C THR A 46 34.14 -17.67 9.82
N SER A 47 32.83 -17.54 10.00
CA SER A 47 31.89 -18.64 9.82
C SER A 47 31.31 -18.51 8.41
N SER A 48 31.62 -19.48 7.55
CA SER A 48 30.95 -19.78 6.26
C SER A 48 30.35 -18.55 5.55
N CYS A 49 31.11 -18.00 4.61
CA CYS A 49 30.77 -16.81 3.82
C CYS A 49 29.60 -17.08 2.85
N GLU A 50 28.40 -17.28 3.38
CA GLU A 50 27.17 -17.20 2.60
C GLU A 50 26.55 -15.83 2.89
N HIS A 51 26.51 -14.99 1.85
CA HIS A 51 25.98 -13.64 1.96
C HIS A 51 24.49 -13.71 2.32
N HIS A 52 24.10 -13.10 3.43
CA HIS A 52 22.69 -13.01 3.81
C HIS A 52 21.95 -12.11 2.81
N LEU A 53 21.11 -12.72 1.98
CA LEU A 53 20.23 -12.00 1.06
C LEU A 53 18.92 -11.66 1.79
N LEU A 54 18.50 -10.40 1.70
CA LEU A 54 17.23 -9.96 2.24
C LEU A 54 16.09 -10.66 1.50
N THR A 55 15.15 -11.16 2.29
CA THR A 55 13.88 -11.73 1.81
C THR A 55 12.87 -10.62 1.50
N GLN A 56 11.72 -10.98 0.93
CA GLN A 56 10.59 -10.07 0.82
C GLN A 56 10.10 -9.55 2.18
N GLY A 57 10.17 -10.39 3.23
CA GLY A 57 9.77 -10.01 4.58
C GLY A 57 10.65 -8.88 5.11
N ASP A 58 11.97 -9.06 5.04
CA ASP A 58 12.95 -8.07 5.51
C ASP A 58 12.81 -6.74 4.77
N LEU A 59 12.56 -6.79 3.45
CA LEU A 59 12.33 -5.59 2.66
C LEU A 59 11.02 -4.88 3.06
N ASN A 60 9.96 -5.63 3.35
CA ASN A 60 8.68 -5.06 3.79
C ASN A 60 8.80 -4.39 5.16
N ASP A 61 9.49 -5.05 6.10
CA ASP A 61 9.71 -4.55 7.45
C ASP A 61 10.57 -3.28 7.40
N LEU A 62 11.62 -3.25 6.58
CA LEU A 62 12.45 -2.07 6.37
C LEU A 62 11.64 -0.89 5.79
N VAL A 63 10.75 -1.15 4.82
CA VAL A 63 9.84 -0.13 4.26
C VAL A 63 8.89 0.41 5.33
N GLN A 64 8.39 -0.47 6.22
CA GLN A 64 7.49 -0.10 7.31
C GLN A 64 8.19 0.70 8.40
N ASP A 65 9.35 0.24 8.87
CA ASP A 65 10.13 0.86 9.94
C ASP A 65 10.62 2.25 9.53
N LEU A 66 11.07 2.40 8.28
CA LEU A 66 11.50 3.66 7.71
C LEU A 66 10.33 4.53 7.22
N LYS A 67 9.09 4.04 7.26
CA LYS A 67 7.87 4.72 6.81
C LYS A 67 7.98 5.27 5.39
N LEU A 68 8.53 4.49 4.48
CA LEU A 68 8.79 4.94 3.11
C LEU A 68 7.50 5.09 2.31
N SER A 69 7.43 6.15 1.50
CA SER A 69 6.41 6.24 0.45
C SER A 69 6.63 5.16 -0.61
N LYS A 70 5.60 4.86 -1.43
CA LYS A 70 5.70 3.84 -2.49
C LYS A 70 6.92 4.03 -3.39
N ASN A 71 7.15 5.26 -3.85
CA ASN A 71 8.26 5.57 -4.75
C ASN A 71 9.63 5.40 -4.06
N GLN A 72 9.72 5.74 -2.76
CA GLN A 72 10.94 5.55 -1.99
C GLN A 72 11.22 4.07 -1.71
N ALA A 73 10.19 3.29 -1.41
CA ALA A 73 10.28 1.85 -1.24
C ALA A 73 10.73 1.14 -2.53
N GLU A 74 10.16 1.52 -3.68
CA GLU A 74 10.57 1.01 -4.99
C GLU A 74 12.01 1.38 -5.34
N LEU A 75 12.41 2.64 -5.08
CA LEU A 75 13.79 3.09 -5.28
C LEU A 75 14.78 2.29 -4.41
N LEU A 76 14.46 2.11 -3.12
CA LEU A 76 15.26 1.32 -2.20
C LEU A 76 15.39 -0.13 -2.69
N GLY A 77 14.27 -0.77 -3.03
CA GLY A 77 14.26 -2.13 -3.57
C GLY A 77 15.09 -2.24 -4.85
N SER A 78 15.04 -1.24 -5.74
CA SER A 78 15.84 -1.18 -6.96
C SER A 78 17.34 -1.11 -6.66
N MET A 79 17.75 -0.29 -5.69
CA MET A 79 19.15 -0.17 -5.26
C MET A 79 19.65 -1.46 -4.63
N LEU A 80 18.88 -2.06 -3.71
CA LEU A 80 19.23 -3.33 -3.06
C LEU A 80 19.35 -4.47 -4.07
N LYS A 81 18.48 -4.49 -5.09
CA LYS A 81 18.58 -5.43 -6.21
C LYS A 81 19.84 -5.20 -7.03
N GLY A 82 20.17 -3.94 -7.34
CA GLY A 82 21.40 -3.58 -8.06
C GLY A 82 22.68 -3.98 -7.29
N TRP A 83 22.63 -4.01 -5.96
CA TRP A 83 23.70 -4.49 -5.10
C TRP A 83 23.72 -6.01 -4.90
N ASN A 84 22.82 -6.76 -5.55
CA ASN A 84 22.64 -8.20 -5.36
C ASN A 84 22.43 -8.58 -3.88
N LEU A 85 21.70 -7.75 -3.12
CA LEU A 85 21.38 -7.98 -1.71
C LEU A 85 20.00 -8.59 -1.48
N LEU A 86 19.19 -8.78 -2.54
CA LEU A 86 17.86 -9.37 -2.45
C LEU A 86 17.87 -10.81 -2.97
N GLN A 87 17.00 -11.65 -2.40
CA GLN A 87 16.70 -12.96 -2.98
C GLN A 87 16.02 -12.83 -4.35
N ASN A 88 16.22 -13.82 -5.24
CA ASN A 88 15.77 -13.78 -6.64
C ASN A 88 14.25 -13.64 -6.81
N ASP A 89 13.46 -14.07 -5.84
CA ASP A 89 12.00 -14.02 -5.81
C ASP A 89 11.44 -12.73 -5.19
N THR A 90 12.30 -11.83 -4.70
CA THR A 90 11.87 -10.57 -4.07
C THR A 90 11.34 -9.60 -5.12
N LYS A 91 10.10 -9.13 -4.91
CA LYS A 91 9.42 -8.17 -5.79
C LYS A 91 9.73 -6.74 -5.35
N MET A 92 10.19 -5.94 -6.30
CA MET A 92 10.48 -4.51 -6.11
C MET A 92 9.19 -3.66 -6.11
N CYS A 93 8.18 -4.08 -6.87
CA CYS A 93 6.92 -3.34 -7.01
C CYS A 93 5.89 -3.86 -6.00
N PHE A 94 5.40 -2.96 -5.15
CA PHE A 94 4.25 -3.22 -4.29
C PHE A 94 2.96 -2.98 -5.10
N PHE A 95 2.46 -4.03 -5.74
CA PHE A 95 1.03 -4.08 -6.06
C PHE A 95 0.34 -4.75 -4.88
N ARG A 96 -0.60 -4.04 -4.25
CA ARG A 96 -1.43 -4.67 -3.21
C ARG A 96 -2.30 -5.68 -3.95
N ASN A 97 -2.24 -6.95 -3.55
CA ASN A 97 -3.10 -8.03 -4.06
C ASN A 97 -4.30 -8.26 -3.12
N ARG A 98 -4.55 -7.32 -2.20
CA ARG A 98 -5.62 -7.46 -1.20
C ARG A 98 -7.01 -7.46 -1.83
N GLN A 99 -7.16 -6.89 -3.02
CA GLN A 99 -8.43 -6.93 -3.77
C GLN A 99 -8.71 -8.29 -4.41
N ASP A 100 -7.69 -9.15 -4.60
CA ASP A 100 -7.85 -10.39 -5.37
C ASP A 100 -8.85 -11.33 -4.68
N VAL A 101 -8.85 -11.38 -3.34
CA VAL A 101 -9.84 -12.16 -2.56
C VAL A 101 -11.27 -11.64 -2.66
N PHE A 102 -11.46 -10.40 -3.13
CA PHE A 102 -12.77 -9.79 -3.32
C PHE A 102 -13.19 -9.80 -4.78
N GLN A 103 -12.32 -10.13 -5.73
CA GLN A 103 -12.59 -9.97 -7.16
C GLN A 103 -13.84 -10.74 -7.60
N ASP A 104 -14.01 -11.97 -7.10
CA ASP A 104 -15.17 -12.82 -7.41
C ASP A 104 -16.46 -12.39 -6.68
N LEU A 105 -16.37 -11.49 -5.70
CA LEU A 105 -17.51 -10.97 -4.95
C LEU A 105 -18.15 -9.73 -5.60
N TYR A 106 -17.56 -9.24 -6.71
CA TYR A 106 -18.09 -8.12 -7.48
C TYR A 106 -18.31 -8.54 -8.92
N SER A 107 -19.24 -7.85 -9.59
CA SER A 107 -19.48 -8.01 -11.02
C SER A 107 -19.63 -6.65 -11.66
N GLU A 108 -19.35 -6.60 -12.96
CA GLU A 108 -19.40 -5.40 -13.76
C GLU A 108 -20.40 -5.59 -14.90
N GLU A 109 -21.30 -4.62 -15.06
CA GLU A 109 -22.27 -4.57 -16.15
C GLU A 109 -22.51 -3.12 -16.56
N ASN A 110 -22.33 -2.78 -17.84
CA ASN A 110 -22.60 -1.44 -18.38
C ASN A 110 -21.94 -0.30 -17.57
N ASP A 111 -20.64 -0.41 -17.28
CA ASP A 111 -19.87 0.53 -16.45
C ASP A 111 -20.30 0.62 -14.97
N LEU A 112 -21.22 -0.24 -14.51
CA LEU A 112 -21.61 -0.38 -13.10
C LEU A 112 -20.95 -1.62 -12.50
N VAL A 113 -20.05 -1.39 -11.55
CA VAL A 113 -19.49 -2.44 -10.69
C VAL A 113 -20.34 -2.54 -9.43
N TYR A 114 -20.76 -3.74 -9.03
CA TYR A 114 -21.60 -3.97 -7.85
C TYR A 114 -21.20 -5.24 -7.12
N CYS A 115 -21.47 -5.26 -5.81
CA CYS A 115 -21.24 -6.38 -4.92
C CYS A 115 -22.33 -7.44 -5.09
N ASN A 116 -21.94 -8.68 -5.35
CA ASN A 116 -22.85 -9.81 -5.53
C ASN A 116 -23.34 -10.40 -4.20
N ASN A 117 -22.48 -10.40 -3.19
CA ASN A 117 -22.78 -11.02 -1.89
C ASN A 117 -22.11 -10.26 -0.74
N ILE A 118 -22.86 -9.33 -0.16
CA ILE A 118 -22.39 -8.53 0.98
C ILE A 118 -22.11 -9.39 2.22
N CYS A 119 -22.86 -10.46 2.46
CA CYS A 119 -22.61 -11.31 3.63
C CYS A 119 -21.21 -11.95 3.54
N THR A 120 -20.83 -12.48 2.38
CA THR A 120 -19.49 -13.02 2.17
C THR A 120 -18.40 -11.95 2.26
N VAL A 121 -18.65 -10.74 1.75
CA VAL A 121 -17.70 -9.62 1.92
C VAL A 121 -17.49 -9.31 3.41
N MET A 122 -18.57 -9.26 4.20
CA MET A 122 -18.49 -9.00 5.64
C MET A 122 -17.78 -10.13 6.40
N ASP A 123 -18.04 -11.39 6.03
CA ASP A 123 -17.36 -12.55 6.62
C ASP A 123 -15.85 -12.51 6.35
N VAL A 124 -15.44 -12.22 5.10
CA VAL A 124 -14.02 -12.07 4.73
C VAL A 124 -13.35 -10.91 5.47
N LEU A 125 -14.10 -9.83 5.74
CA LEU A 125 -13.63 -8.70 6.55
C LEU A 125 -13.64 -8.99 8.06
N GLY A 126 -14.21 -10.10 8.51
CA GLY A 126 -14.35 -10.45 9.92
C GLY A 126 -15.33 -9.54 10.65
N HIS A 127 -16.41 -9.12 10.00
CA HIS A 127 -17.43 -8.24 10.54
C HIS A 127 -18.79 -8.93 10.55
N GLU A 128 -19.52 -8.85 11.66
CA GLU A 128 -20.89 -9.34 11.71
C GLU A 128 -21.81 -8.42 10.90
N HIS A 129 -22.55 -8.99 9.94
CA HIS A 129 -23.46 -8.22 9.09
C HIS A 129 -24.86 -8.07 9.72
N LYS A 130 -24.97 -7.20 10.72
CA LYS A 130 -26.26 -6.79 11.27
C LYS A 130 -26.75 -5.52 10.58
N THR A 131 -27.78 -5.62 9.74
CA THR A 131 -28.24 -4.51 8.86
C THR A 131 -28.49 -3.19 9.60
N THR A 132 -29.04 -3.22 10.82
CA THR A 132 -29.31 -2.03 11.65
C THR A 132 -28.07 -1.25 12.07
N ASP A 133 -26.91 -1.90 12.04
CA ASP A 133 -25.64 -1.31 12.46
C ASP A 133 -24.92 -0.63 11.29
N TRP A 134 -25.50 -0.70 10.09
CA TRP A 134 -24.97 -0.11 8.87
C TRP A 134 -25.98 0.82 8.21
N ARG A 135 -25.48 1.87 7.57
CA ARG A 135 -26.25 2.78 6.75
C ARG A 135 -25.68 2.83 5.34
N LEU A 136 -26.56 2.89 4.36
CA LEU A 136 -26.19 3.01 2.96
C LEU A 136 -25.85 4.46 2.66
N PHE A 137 -24.66 4.73 2.14
CA PHE A 137 -24.30 6.06 1.67
C PHE A 137 -24.21 6.11 0.16
N ILE A 138 -24.97 7.02 -0.45
CA ILE A 138 -24.95 7.26 -1.89
C ILE A 138 -24.34 8.63 -2.14
N ASP A 139 -23.19 8.60 -2.81
CA ASP A 139 -22.48 9.79 -3.30
C ASP A 139 -22.67 9.89 -4.81
N SER A 140 -23.14 11.05 -5.25
CA SER A 140 -23.46 11.27 -6.65
C SER A 140 -22.64 12.40 -7.25
N SER A 141 -22.34 12.28 -8.54
CA SER A 141 -21.75 13.35 -9.33
C SER A 141 -22.51 13.50 -10.64
N LYS A 142 -22.08 14.44 -11.50
CA LYS A 142 -22.68 14.63 -12.82
C LYS A 142 -22.54 13.41 -13.74
N THR A 143 -21.55 12.55 -13.49
CA THR A 143 -21.22 11.42 -14.38
C THR A 143 -21.05 10.10 -13.65
N SER A 144 -20.96 10.11 -12.32
CA SER A 144 -20.68 8.91 -11.53
C SER A 144 -21.61 8.75 -10.35
N LEU A 145 -21.82 7.50 -9.95
CA LEU A 145 -22.49 7.12 -8.71
C LEU A 145 -21.55 6.22 -7.90
N LYS A 146 -21.54 6.41 -6.58
CA LYS A 146 -20.80 5.55 -5.66
C LYS A 146 -21.68 5.22 -4.48
N VAL A 147 -21.70 3.94 -4.12
CA VAL A 147 -22.47 3.44 -3.00
C VAL A 147 -21.58 2.65 -2.07
N VAL A 148 -21.60 3.02 -0.79
CA VAL A 148 -20.78 2.45 0.26
C VAL A 148 -21.64 2.20 1.50
N LEU A 149 -21.39 1.12 2.23
CA LEU A 149 -21.92 0.92 3.57
C LEU A 149 -21.01 1.59 4.59
N LEU A 150 -21.64 2.32 5.50
CA LEU A 150 -20.97 2.97 6.62
C LEU A 150 -21.46 2.34 7.92
N HIS A 151 -20.54 1.91 8.78
CA HIS A 151 -20.92 1.41 10.10
C HIS A 151 -21.36 2.57 11.01
N ASN A 152 -22.44 2.35 11.75
CA ASN A 152 -22.98 3.30 12.71
C ASN A 152 -21.96 3.51 13.85
N GLY A 153 -21.53 4.77 14.06
CA GLY A 153 -20.45 5.09 14.99
C GLY A 153 -19.04 4.83 14.46
N ASN A 154 -18.88 4.56 13.15
CA ASN A 154 -17.59 4.54 12.44
C ASN A 154 -16.52 3.63 13.06
N LYS A 155 -16.95 2.50 13.64
CA LYS A 155 -16.05 1.51 14.28
C LYS A 155 -15.30 0.67 13.25
N PHE A 156 -15.92 0.45 12.08
CA PHE A 156 -15.37 -0.30 10.97
C PHE A 156 -15.18 0.59 9.74
N PRO A 157 -14.24 0.25 8.84
CA PRO A 157 -14.07 0.96 7.58
C PRO A 157 -15.33 0.87 6.71
N SER A 158 -15.49 1.83 5.80
CA SER A 158 -16.55 1.80 4.79
C SER A 158 -16.38 0.61 3.85
N VAL A 159 -17.48 -0.06 3.52
CA VAL A 159 -17.48 -1.20 2.59
C VAL A 159 -18.10 -0.77 1.26
N PRO A 160 -17.36 -0.78 0.14
CA PRO A 160 -17.93 -0.48 -1.16
C PRO A 160 -19.01 -1.48 -1.54
N LEU A 161 -20.14 -1.00 -2.07
CA LEU A 161 -21.20 -1.86 -2.61
C LEU A 161 -21.34 -1.70 -4.11
N ALA A 162 -21.27 -0.47 -4.62
CA ALA A 162 -21.36 -0.23 -6.05
C ALA A 162 -20.62 1.04 -6.47
N TYR A 163 -20.20 1.07 -7.73
CA TYR A 163 -19.57 2.23 -8.35
C TYR A 163 -19.85 2.24 -9.85
N ALA A 164 -20.20 3.41 -10.39
CA ALA A 164 -20.35 3.63 -11.82
C ALA A 164 -19.67 4.93 -12.25
N THR A 165 -18.93 4.90 -13.36
CA THR A 165 -18.16 6.05 -13.89
C THR A 165 -18.94 6.88 -14.90
N ASN A 166 -19.97 6.29 -15.53
CA ASN A 166 -20.77 6.85 -16.61
C ASN A 166 -22.28 6.86 -16.32
N MET A 167 -22.69 6.72 -15.06
CA MET A 167 -24.08 6.85 -14.63
C MET A 167 -24.33 8.21 -14.02
N LYS A 168 -25.26 8.96 -14.63
CA LYS A 168 -25.77 10.20 -14.05
C LYS A 168 -26.70 9.89 -12.88
N GLU A 169 -26.77 10.84 -11.96
CA GLU A 169 -27.77 10.89 -10.90
C GLU A 169 -29.18 11.12 -11.50
N THR A 170 -29.82 10.03 -11.93
CA THR A 170 -31.22 9.96 -12.32
C THR A 170 -31.93 8.90 -11.46
N TYR A 171 -33.25 8.96 -11.39
CA TYR A 171 -34.03 8.02 -10.60
C TYR A 171 -33.87 6.59 -11.11
N GLU A 172 -33.94 6.41 -12.43
CA GLU A 172 -33.84 5.13 -13.11
C GLU A 172 -32.48 4.48 -12.86
N ASN A 173 -31.39 5.25 -12.94
CA ASN A 173 -30.05 4.75 -12.67
C ASN A 173 -29.89 4.39 -11.19
N THR A 174 -30.44 5.20 -10.29
CA THR A 174 -30.40 4.93 -8.85
C THR A 174 -31.22 3.69 -8.51
N LYS A 175 -32.36 3.48 -9.16
CA LYS A 175 -33.20 2.29 -9.02
C LYS A 175 -32.47 1.03 -9.49
N ILE A 176 -31.90 1.04 -10.69
CA ILE A 176 -31.08 -0.07 -11.22
C ILE A 176 -29.95 -0.39 -10.22
N LEU A 177 -29.29 0.63 -9.69
CA LEU A 177 -28.23 0.44 -8.70
C LEU A 177 -28.74 -0.20 -7.40
N LEU A 178 -29.86 0.26 -6.86
CA LEU A 178 -30.47 -0.29 -5.63
C LEU A 178 -30.92 -1.74 -5.81
N GLU A 179 -31.45 -2.08 -6.98
CA GLU A 179 -31.81 -3.45 -7.35
C GLU A 179 -30.58 -4.36 -7.39
N LYS A 180 -29.47 -3.90 -8.01
CA LYS A 180 -28.21 -4.66 -8.10
C LYS A 180 -27.60 -4.98 -6.74
N ILE A 181 -27.67 -4.07 -5.78
CA ILE A 181 -27.17 -4.30 -4.42
C ILE A 181 -28.20 -4.99 -3.51
N GLN A 182 -29.34 -5.42 -4.06
CA GLN A 182 -30.42 -6.10 -3.35
C GLN A 182 -30.94 -5.29 -2.14
N TYR A 183 -31.13 -3.98 -2.32
CA TYR A 183 -31.51 -3.08 -1.21
C TYR A 183 -32.74 -3.57 -0.43
N ASP A 184 -33.78 -4.04 -1.12
CA ASP A 184 -35.04 -4.51 -0.52
C ASP A 184 -34.87 -5.67 0.46
N LYS A 185 -33.77 -6.43 0.35
CA LYS A 185 -33.46 -7.52 1.28
C LYS A 185 -32.93 -7.01 2.62
N TYR A 186 -32.16 -5.91 2.60
CA TYR A 186 -31.41 -5.45 3.76
C TYR A 186 -31.99 -4.19 4.40
N CYS A 187 -32.72 -3.38 3.63
CA CYS A 187 -33.42 -2.17 4.07
C CYS A 187 -32.53 -1.25 4.92
N TRP A 188 -31.27 -1.06 4.52
CA TRP A 188 -30.35 -0.17 5.23
C TRP A 188 -30.88 1.25 5.23
N THR A 189 -30.73 1.99 6.34
CA THR A 189 -31.05 3.41 6.34
C THR A 189 -30.17 4.14 5.32
N ILE A 190 -30.78 4.83 4.35
CA ILE A 190 -30.06 5.61 3.34
C ILE A 190 -29.64 6.96 3.92
N CYS A 191 -28.40 7.34 3.66
CA CYS A 191 -27.82 8.65 3.88
C CYS A 191 -27.23 9.12 2.55
N CYS A 192 -27.62 10.29 2.06
CA CYS A 192 -27.11 10.78 0.78
C CYS A 192 -27.10 12.31 0.77
N ASP A 193 -26.52 12.88 -0.28
CA ASP A 193 -26.58 14.32 -0.50
C ASP A 193 -28.04 14.79 -0.68
N LEU A 194 -28.28 16.10 -0.51
CA LEU A 194 -29.62 16.68 -0.60
C LEU A 194 -30.27 16.45 -1.97
N LYS A 195 -29.45 16.36 -3.02
CA LYS A 195 -29.93 16.23 -4.40
C LYS A 195 -30.43 14.81 -4.67
N VAL A 196 -29.69 13.79 -4.24
CA VAL A 196 -30.09 12.39 -4.28
C VAL A 196 -31.31 12.18 -3.39
N THR A 197 -31.34 12.82 -2.21
CA THR A 197 -32.50 12.79 -1.32
C THR A 197 -33.74 13.32 -2.03
N ALA A 198 -33.64 14.49 -2.67
CA ALA A 198 -34.76 15.10 -3.39
C ALA A 198 -35.22 14.23 -4.57
N LEU A 199 -34.29 13.61 -5.29
CA LEU A 199 -34.58 12.74 -6.43
C LEU A 199 -35.25 11.44 -6.00
N LEU A 200 -34.77 10.84 -4.91
CA LEU A 200 -35.44 9.70 -4.29
C LEU A 200 -36.83 10.12 -3.83
N MET A 201 -36.97 11.24 -3.09
CA MET A 201 -38.23 11.77 -2.53
C MET A 201 -39.28 12.19 -3.55
N ALA A 202 -38.88 12.78 -4.68
CA ALA A 202 -39.80 13.30 -5.69
C ALA A 202 -40.64 12.18 -6.32
N ASP A 203 -40.06 11.01 -6.54
CA ASP A 203 -40.77 9.87 -7.16
C ASP A 203 -41.68 9.10 -6.18
N TRP A 204 -41.54 9.30 -4.85
CA TRP A 204 -42.47 8.73 -3.85
C TRP A 204 -43.89 9.21 -4.04
N GLN A 205 -44.05 10.42 -4.57
CA GLN A 205 -45.37 11.02 -4.79
C GLN A 205 -46.12 10.31 -5.93
N ASP A 206 -45.39 9.64 -6.82
CA ASP A 206 -45.91 8.99 -8.02
C ASP A 206 -45.88 7.45 -7.95
N ASN A 207 -45.01 6.81 -7.14
CA ASN A 207 -44.97 5.33 -7.03
C ASN A 207 -44.37 4.79 -5.70
N PRO A 208 -45.17 4.45 -4.69
CA PRO A 208 -44.68 4.02 -3.37
C PRO A 208 -44.35 2.51 -3.36
N MET A 209 -43.14 2.12 -3.76
CA MET A 209 -42.75 0.70 -3.83
C MET A 209 -41.89 0.19 -2.66
N ILE A 210 -41.40 1.05 -1.75
CA ILE A 210 -40.50 0.59 -0.68
C ILE A 210 -40.89 1.27 0.63
N GLY A 211 -41.51 0.58 1.59
CA GLY A 211 -41.73 1.17 2.93
C GLY A 211 -40.39 1.37 3.64
N TRP A 212 -40.10 2.59 4.12
CA TRP A 212 -39.03 2.81 5.09
C TRP A 212 -39.42 2.27 6.47
#